data_AF-A0A7K9X1G7-F1
#
_entry.id   AF-A0A7K9X1G7-F1
#
_cell.length_a   1.000
_cell.length_b   1.000
_cell.length_c   1.000
_cell.angle_alpha   90.00
_cell.angle_beta   90.00
_cell.angle_gamma   90.00
#
_symmetry.space_group_name_H-M   'P 1'
#
loop_
_entity.id
_entity.type
_entity.pdbx_description
1 polymer ?
#
loop_
_entity_poly.entity_id
_entity_poly.type
_entity_poly.pdbx_seq_one_letter_code
_entity_poly.pdbx_strand_id
1 'polypeptide(L)'
;MRVPNSVVLPVGTHVDCCQEEEVEEKRHDIMAKIVAMLAERKSNLAHFIDNLEGSEEPEFYMDQWERLKEMESCTLTILNLVAVNCTDHRDIKKLEATILEHVKNEELFPEVVRVLPPVYRQVEAAIVDIAQSEEMADHGMMDLQHLLSKLSQCKHLANLDRELLQDILRYLHRIGLVVWYEEIKHLESTVFLQPTFLITMFKLLVRYHLVQQLESIS
;
A
#
# COMPACT_ATOMS: atom_id res chain seq x y z
N MET A 1 -7.35 -2.98 -1.53
CA MET A 1 -6.59 -2.07 -0.66
C MET A 1 -6.45 -0.72 -1.36
N ARG A 2 -7.31 0.25 -1.03
CA ARG A 2 -7.07 1.66 -1.35
C ARG A 2 -6.34 2.23 -0.15
N VAL A 3 -5.23 2.94 -0.35
CA VAL A 3 -4.49 3.55 0.76
C VAL A 3 -5.11 4.93 1.00
N PRO A 4 -5.96 5.11 2.03
CA PRO A 4 -6.49 6.42 2.36
C PRO A 4 -5.33 7.36 2.69
N ASN A 5 -5.48 8.64 2.37
CA ASN A 5 -4.46 9.68 2.62
C ASN A 5 -3.10 9.37 1.97
N SER A 6 -3.12 8.84 0.75
CA SER A 6 -1.90 8.58 -0.01
C SER A 6 -1.18 9.89 -0.35
N VAL A 7 0.11 9.94 -0.05
CA VAL A 7 1.01 11.02 -0.47
C VAL A 7 1.81 10.56 -1.68
N VAL A 8 1.82 11.35 -2.75
CA VAL A 8 2.55 11.06 -3.98
C VAL A 8 3.62 12.12 -4.19
N LEU A 9 4.86 11.68 -4.38
CA LEU A 9 5.98 12.52 -4.80
C LEU A 9 6.28 12.24 -6.28
N PRO A 10 5.92 13.15 -7.20
CA PRO A 10 6.34 13.03 -8.60
C PRO A 10 7.85 13.21 -8.71
N VAL A 11 8.50 12.36 -9.50
CA VAL A 11 9.94 12.46 -9.76
C VAL A 11 10.17 12.54 -11.26
N GLY A 12 10.72 13.66 -11.70
CA GLY A 12 11.19 13.85 -13.08
C GLY A 12 12.63 13.38 -13.19
N THR A 13 12.90 12.45 -14.08
CA THR A 13 14.26 11.93 -14.32
C THR A 13 14.85 12.52 -15.61
N HIS A 14 16.15 12.29 -15.84
CA HIS A 14 16.87 12.68 -17.05
C HIS A 14 16.99 14.20 -17.26
N VAL A 15 17.17 14.95 -16.17
CA VAL A 15 17.42 16.41 -16.21
C VAL A 15 18.67 16.75 -17.02
N ASP A 16 19.66 15.85 -17.07
CA ASP A 16 20.86 15.96 -17.90
C ASP A 16 20.60 16.04 -19.41
N CYS A 17 19.41 15.59 -19.86
CA CYS A 17 19.00 15.64 -21.25
C CYS A 17 18.20 16.91 -21.61
N CYS A 18 17.96 17.82 -20.65
CA CYS A 18 17.13 19.01 -20.82
C CYS A 18 17.90 20.28 -20.43
N GLN A 19 17.50 21.43 -21.00
CA GLN A 19 17.98 22.73 -20.50
C GLN A 19 17.24 23.10 -19.21
N GLU A 20 17.84 23.94 -18.36
CA GLU A 20 17.24 24.35 -17.08
C GLU A 20 15.86 25.00 -17.25
N GLU A 21 15.71 25.87 -18.25
CA GLU A 21 14.43 26.49 -18.60
C GLU A 21 13.36 25.47 -19.00
N GLU A 22 13.74 24.44 -19.76
CA GLU A 22 12.85 23.37 -20.22
C GLU A 22 12.39 22.49 -19.05
N VAL A 23 13.28 22.21 -18.09
CA VAL A 23 12.96 21.46 -16.87
C VAL A 23 11.93 22.20 -16.05
N GLU A 24 12.11 23.52 -15.89
CA GLU A 24 11.17 24.36 -15.16
C GLU A 24 9.82 24.48 -15.85
N GLU A 25 9.79 24.66 -17.18
CA GLU A 25 8.54 24.67 -17.95
C GLU A 25 7.78 23.36 -17.79
N LYS A 26 8.45 22.22 -17.99
CA LYS A 26 7.85 20.88 -17.83
C LYS A 26 7.36 20.64 -16.42
N ARG A 27 8.12 21.07 -15.41
CA ARG A 27 7.72 20.96 -14.01
C ARG A 27 6.40 21.69 -13.76
N HIS A 28 6.27 22.93 -14.24
CA HIS A 28 5.03 23.70 -14.08
C HIS A 28 3.86 23.07 -14.84
N ASP A 29 4.06 22.66 -16.10
CA ASP A 29 3.02 22.02 -16.91
C ASP A 29 2.53 20.71 -16.28
N ILE A 30 3.44 19.85 -15.82
CA ILE A 30 3.09 18.57 -15.16
C ILE A 30 2.28 18.84 -13.89
N MET A 31 2.74 19.75 -13.03
CA MET A 31 2.03 20.06 -11.78
C MET A 31 0.65 20.66 -12.07
N ALA A 32 0.53 21.55 -13.05
CA ALA A 32 -0.77 22.13 -13.44
C ALA A 32 -1.74 21.06 -13.97
N LYS A 33 -1.26 20.13 -14.79
CA LYS A 33 -2.06 19.00 -15.29
C LYS A 33 -2.52 18.07 -14.17
N ILE A 34 -1.65 17.75 -13.22
CA ILE A 34 -2.02 16.96 -12.05
C ILE A 34 -3.14 17.65 -11.26
N VAL A 35 -3.00 18.96 -10.99
CA VAL A 35 -4.03 19.73 -10.27
C VAL A 35 -5.35 19.73 -11.02
N ALA A 36 -5.32 19.94 -12.35
CA ALA A 36 -6.51 19.90 -13.19
C ALA A 36 -7.19 18.51 -13.16
N MET A 37 -6.41 17.43 -13.27
CA MET A 37 -6.93 16.06 -13.21
C MET A 37 -7.56 15.73 -11.85
N LEU A 38 -6.98 16.20 -10.75
CA LEU A 38 -7.55 16.01 -9.41
C LEU A 38 -8.85 16.81 -9.23
N ALA A 39 -8.91 18.04 -9.72
CA ALA A 39 -10.10 18.87 -9.69
C ALA A 39 -11.24 18.27 -10.52
N GLU A 40 -10.94 17.82 -11.74
CA GLU A 40 -11.89 17.14 -12.62
C GLU A 40 -12.41 15.85 -11.97
N ARG A 41 -11.52 15.00 -11.44
CA ARG A 41 -11.91 13.78 -10.73
C ARG A 41 -12.85 14.09 -9.55
N LYS A 42 -12.53 15.11 -8.75
CA LYS A 42 -13.38 15.52 -7.62
C LYS A 42 -14.75 16.00 -8.09
N SER A 43 -14.79 16.83 -9.13
CA SER A 43 -16.04 17.33 -9.72
C SER A 43 -16.90 16.19 -10.26
N ASN A 44 -16.29 15.23 -10.96
CA ASN A 44 -17.00 14.08 -11.50
C ASN A 44 -17.59 13.21 -10.38
N LEU A 45 -16.81 12.93 -9.32
CA LEU A 45 -17.29 12.15 -8.17
C LEU A 45 -18.46 12.85 -7.47
N ALA A 46 -18.34 14.15 -7.19
CA ALA A 46 -19.42 14.93 -6.59
C ALA A 46 -20.70 14.88 -7.44
N HIS A 47 -20.58 15.10 -8.76
CA HIS A 47 -21.70 15.01 -9.68
C HIS A 47 -22.37 13.62 -9.70
N PHE A 48 -21.58 12.53 -9.66
CA PHE A 48 -22.16 11.19 -9.59
C PHE A 48 -22.88 10.93 -8.26
N ILE A 49 -22.33 11.41 -7.16
CA ILE A 49 -22.94 11.30 -5.84
C ILE A 49 -24.27 12.06 -5.80
N ASP A 50 -24.29 13.32 -6.25
CA ASP A 50 -25.50 14.16 -6.28
C ASP A 50 -26.60 13.53 -7.14
N ASN A 51 -26.25 12.95 -8.29
CA ASN A 51 -27.20 12.28 -9.17
C ASN A 51 -27.81 11.02 -8.54
N LEU A 52 -27.05 10.27 -7.75
CA LEU A 52 -27.55 9.09 -7.05
C LEU A 52 -28.43 9.47 -5.85
N GLU A 53 -28.08 10.54 -5.14
CA GLU A 53 -28.89 11.08 -4.04
C GLU A 53 -30.24 11.64 -4.54
N GLY A 54 -30.29 12.17 -5.77
CA GLY A 54 -31.52 12.65 -6.41
C GLY A 54 -32.36 11.59 -7.15
N SER A 55 -31.97 10.31 -7.11
CA SER A 55 -32.67 9.23 -7.80
C SER A 55 -34.00 8.88 -7.12
N GLU A 56 -35.01 8.45 -7.89
CA GLU A 56 -36.32 8.02 -7.37
C GLU A 56 -36.24 6.70 -6.57
N GLU A 57 -35.20 5.90 -6.77
CA GLU A 57 -34.99 4.59 -6.10
C GLU A 57 -33.61 4.49 -5.43
N PRO A 58 -33.33 5.27 -4.36
CA PRO A 58 -32.01 5.34 -3.74
C PRO A 58 -31.57 4.02 -3.06
N GLU A 59 -32.52 3.19 -2.63
CA GLU A 59 -32.24 1.89 -2.00
C GLU A 59 -31.53 0.90 -2.93
N PHE A 60 -31.73 1.00 -4.26
CA PHE A 60 -31.10 0.11 -5.23
C PHE A 60 -29.62 0.46 -5.50
N TYR A 61 -29.21 1.68 -5.15
CA TYR A 61 -27.86 2.20 -5.42
C TYR A 61 -27.01 2.38 -4.17
N MET A 62 -27.48 1.92 -3.01
CA MET A 62 -26.79 2.08 -1.72
C MET A 62 -25.32 1.64 -1.77
N ASP A 63 -25.04 0.43 -2.28
CA ASP A 63 -23.68 -0.10 -2.43
C ASP A 63 -22.80 0.75 -3.36
N GLN A 64 -23.37 1.31 -4.42
CA GLN A 64 -22.64 2.16 -5.36
C GLN A 64 -22.35 3.54 -4.77
N TRP A 65 -23.33 4.09 -4.05
CA TRP A 65 -23.21 5.35 -3.34
C TRP A 65 -22.16 5.27 -2.22
N GLU A 66 -22.19 4.21 -1.42
CA GLU A 66 -21.20 3.97 -0.35
C GLU A 66 -19.79 3.88 -0.93
N ARG A 67 -19.60 3.13 -2.02
CA ARG A 67 -18.32 3.07 -2.75
C ARG A 67 -17.85 4.42 -3.28
N LEU A 68 -18.77 5.27 -3.77
CA LEU A 68 -18.43 6.59 -4.29
C LEU A 68 -18.07 7.55 -3.15
N LYS A 69 -18.77 7.50 -2.01
CA LYS A 69 -18.42 8.25 -0.80
C LYS A 69 -17.07 7.82 -0.24
N GLU A 70 -16.77 6.52 -0.24
CA GLU A 70 -15.43 6.03 0.09
C GLU A 70 -14.37 6.59 -0.87
N MET A 71 -14.65 6.60 -2.19
CA MET A 71 -13.74 7.18 -3.19
C MET A 71 -13.53 8.68 -3.01
N GLU A 72 -14.56 9.42 -2.64
CA GLU A 72 -14.50 10.85 -2.33
C GLU A 72 -13.66 11.10 -1.06
N SER A 73 -13.80 10.24 -0.04
CA SER A 73 -13.02 10.33 1.20
C SER A 73 -11.53 10.00 1.02
N CYS A 74 -11.16 9.29 -0.06
CA CYS A 74 -9.77 8.97 -0.38
C CYS A 74 -9.08 10.16 -1.06
N THR A 75 -8.47 11.05 -0.27
CA THR A 75 -7.70 12.17 -0.80
C THR A 75 -6.27 11.78 -1.15
N LEU A 76 -5.81 12.23 -2.32
CA LEU A 76 -4.43 12.13 -2.78
C LEU A 76 -3.73 13.47 -2.51
N THR A 77 -2.67 13.45 -1.72
CA THR A 77 -1.80 14.62 -1.50
C THR A 77 -0.65 14.56 -2.47
N ILE A 78 -0.53 15.52 -3.39
CA ILE A 78 0.57 15.57 -4.34
C ILE A 78 1.61 16.57 -3.87
N LEU A 79 2.84 16.10 -3.73
CA LEU A 79 4.01 16.91 -3.41
C LEU A 79 4.59 17.55 -4.68
N ASN A 80 5.43 18.56 -4.49
CA ASN A 80 6.12 19.19 -5.60
C ASN A 80 7.06 18.20 -6.31
N LEU A 81 7.04 18.24 -7.64
CA LEU A 81 7.90 17.38 -8.45
C LEU A 81 9.38 17.63 -8.15
N VAL A 82 10.11 16.55 -7.90
CA VAL A 82 11.56 16.57 -7.73
C VAL A 82 12.22 16.18 -9.05
N ALA A 83 13.02 17.08 -9.60
CA ALA A 83 13.80 16.84 -10.81
C ALA A 83 15.17 16.27 -10.43
N VAL A 84 15.58 15.18 -11.09
CA VAL A 84 16.78 14.41 -10.75
C VAL A 84 17.58 14.08 -12.02
N ASN A 85 18.87 14.37 -12.00
CA ASN A 85 19.83 13.78 -12.93
C ASN A 85 20.24 12.38 -12.43
N CYS A 86 19.83 11.32 -13.14
CA CYS A 86 20.12 9.94 -12.75
C CYS A 86 21.59 9.54 -12.93
N THR A 87 22.39 10.34 -13.63
CA THR A 87 23.84 10.12 -13.80
C THR A 87 24.67 10.75 -12.67
N ASP A 88 24.11 11.71 -11.92
CA ASP A 88 24.78 12.34 -10.78
C ASP A 88 24.31 11.70 -9.45
N HIS A 89 25.23 11.03 -8.76
CA HIS A 89 24.96 10.42 -7.46
C HIS A 89 24.49 11.45 -6.41
N ARG A 90 24.91 12.72 -6.53
CA ARG A 90 24.50 13.78 -5.59
C ARG A 90 23.01 14.09 -5.71
N ASP A 91 22.46 14.05 -6.93
CA ASP A 91 21.03 14.25 -7.17
C ASP A 91 20.21 13.08 -6.62
N ILE A 92 20.73 11.85 -6.73
CA ILE A 92 20.10 10.67 -6.10
C ILE A 92 20.10 10.84 -4.57
N LYS A 93 21.22 11.30 -3.99
CA LYS A 93 21.30 11.57 -2.54
C LYS A 93 20.37 12.70 -2.09
N LYS A 94 20.18 13.71 -2.93
CA LYS A 94 19.19 14.78 -2.70
C LYS A 94 17.76 14.23 -2.72
N LEU A 95 17.43 13.35 -3.67
CA LEU A 95 16.13 12.68 -3.70
C LEU A 95 15.91 11.83 -2.44
N GLU A 96 16.91 11.05 -2.03
CA GLU A 96 16.87 10.25 -0.79
C GLU A 96 16.61 11.13 0.43
N ALA A 97 17.35 12.24 0.57
CA ALA A 97 17.16 13.20 1.65
C ALA A 97 15.76 13.83 1.63
N THR A 98 15.26 14.16 0.43
CA THR A 98 13.91 14.72 0.24
C THR A 98 12.85 13.71 0.67
N ILE A 99 12.96 12.44 0.27
CA ILE A 99 12.02 11.38 0.70
C ILE A 99 12.07 11.25 2.23
N LEU A 100 13.27 11.21 2.82
CA LEU A 100 13.46 11.09 4.27
C LEU A 100 12.86 12.26 5.06
N GLU A 101 12.89 13.47 4.51
CA GLU A 101 12.26 14.65 5.08
C GLU A 101 10.73 14.51 5.07
N HIS A 102 10.15 14.12 3.92
CA HIS A 102 8.70 13.99 3.79
C HIS A 102 8.13 12.87 4.65
N VAL A 103 8.78 11.70 4.73
CA VAL A 103 8.29 10.59 5.57
C VAL A 103 8.39 10.86 7.07
N LYS A 104 9.10 11.91 7.49
CA LYS A 104 9.17 12.37 8.89
C LYS A 104 8.20 13.51 9.18
N ASN A 105 7.54 14.06 8.16
CA ASN A 105 6.62 15.17 8.33
C ASN A 105 5.31 14.66 8.96
N GLU A 106 5.02 15.13 10.17
CA GLU A 106 3.85 14.73 10.96
C GLU A 106 2.53 15.21 10.35
N GLU A 107 2.54 16.27 9.54
CA GLU A 107 1.35 16.75 8.82
C GLU A 107 0.99 15.83 7.65
N LEU A 108 2.01 15.31 6.95
CA LEU A 108 1.82 14.38 5.83
C LEU A 108 1.54 12.95 6.30
N PHE A 109 2.21 12.54 7.38
CA PHE A 109 2.11 11.20 7.95
C PHE A 109 1.93 11.28 9.47
N PRO A 110 0.69 11.50 9.95
CA PRO A 110 0.39 11.58 11.38
C PRO A 110 0.76 10.30 12.15
N GLU A 111 0.83 9.15 11.46
CA GLU A 111 1.24 7.89 12.08
C GLU A 111 2.73 7.84 12.48
N VAL A 112 3.58 8.76 12.02
CA VAL A 112 5.03 8.78 12.33
C VAL A 112 5.30 8.97 13.82
N VAL A 113 4.47 9.74 14.51
CA VAL A 113 4.59 9.97 15.95
C VAL A 113 3.92 8.89 16.81
N ARG A 114 3.16 7.97 16.20
CA ARG A 114 2.49 6.91 16.96
C ARG A 114 3.51 5.94 17.50
N VAL A 115 3.58 5.85 18.83
CA VAL A 115 4.35 4.81 19.51
C VAL A 115 3.51 3.54 19.56
N LEU A 116 3.99 2.50 18.90
CA LEU A 116 3.38 1.18 19.00
C LEU A 116 3.69 0.54 20.36
N PRO A 117 2.72 -0.19 20.96
CA PRO A 117 2.98 -0.96 22.15
C PRO A 117 4.13 -1.97 21.93
N PRO A 118 5.00 -2.22 22.93
CA PRO A 118 6.15 -3.11 22.79
C PRO A 118 5.82 -4.51 22.25
N VAL A 119 4.63 -5.03 22.57
CA VAL A 119 4.15 -6.33 22.11
C VAL A 119 4.09 -6.44 20.59
N TYR A 120 3.79 -5.34 19.86
CA TYR A 120 3.74 -5.35 18.38
C TYR A 120 5.11 -5.67 17.80
N ARG A 121 6.17 -5.02 18.31
CA ARG A 121 7.55 -5.29 17.88
C ARG A 121 8.02 -6.69 18.26
N GLN A 122 7.59 -7.20 19.42
CA GLN A 122 7.91 -8.55 19.86
C GLN A 122 7.28 -9.61 18.95
N VAL A 123 6.00 -9.41 18.57
CA VAL A 123 5.30 -10.27 17.62
C VAL A 123 5.92 -10.17 16.22
N GLU A 124 6.24 -8.96 15.76
CA GLU A 124 6.95 -8.72 14.49
C GLU A 124 8.27 -9.50 14.43
N ALA A 125 9.13 -9.34 15.43
CA ALA A 125 10.42 -10.04 15.50
C ALA A 125 10.23 -11.56 15.50
N ALA A 126 9.29 -12.07 16.30
CA ALA A 126 9.00 -13.49 16.35
C ALA A 126 8.45 -14.03 15.01
N ILE A 127 7.61 -13.27 14.30
CA ILE A 127 7.12 -13.62 12.97
C ILE A 127 8.27 -13.67 11.95
N VAL A 128 9.19 -12.70 11.99
CA VAL A 128 10.37 -12.68 11.11
C VAL A 128 11.24 -13.91 11.36
N ASP A 129 11.49 -14.26 12.62
CA ASP A 129 12.27 -15.45 12.99
C ASP A 129 11.57 -16.75 12.53
N ILE A 130 10.25 -16.85 12.72
CA ILE A 130 9.45 -17.99 12.24
C ILE A 130 9.51 -18.10 10.72
N ALA A 131 9.36 -16.98 10.01
CA ALA A 131 9.36 -16.95 8.55
C ALA A 131 10.74 -17.30 7.94
N GLN A 132 11.82 -17.13 8.69
CA GLN A 132 13.18 -17.50 8.28
C GLN A 132 13.57 -18.92 8.68
N SER A 133 12.76 -19.60 9.49
CA SER A 133 13.03 -20.98 9.91
C SER A 133 12.86 -21.98 8.76
N GLU A 134 13.65 -23.07 8.78
CA GLU A 134 13.60 -24.14 7.76
C GLU A 134 12.21 -24.79 7.67
N GLU A 135 11.43 -24.75 8.75
CA GLU A 135 10.07 -25.28 8.83
C GLU A 135 9.05 -24.47 7.99
N MET A 136 9.40 -23.26 7.55
CA MET A 136 8.56 -22.38 6.73
C MET A 136 9.02 -22.23 5.26
N ALA A 137 10.08 -22.93 4.86
CA ALA A 137 10.78 -22.71 3.61
C ALA A 137 9.96 -23.01 2.33
N ASP A 138 8.86 -23.76 2.42
CA ASP A 138 8.17 -24.25 1.22
C ASP A 138 7.08 -23.34 0.67
N HIS A 139 6.29 -22.69 1.52
CA HIS A 139 5.13 -21.90 1.07
C HIS A 139 4.86 -20.62 1.86
N GLY A 140 5.55 -20.38 2.99
CA GLY A 140 5.41 -19.14 3.75
C GLY A 140 4.00 -18.84 4.27
N MET A 141 3.15 -19.86 4.41
CA MET A 141 1.78 -19.76 4.92
C MET A 141 1.67 -20.49 6.24
N MET A 142 0.90 -19.96 7.18
CA MET A 142 0.69 -20.57 8.48
C MET A 142 -0.76 -20.41 8.92
N ASP A 143 -1.31 -21.46 9.53
CA ASP A 143 -2.61 -21.37 10.19
C ASP A 143 -2.55 -20.41 11.39
N LEU A 144 -3.58 -19.59 11.57
CA LEU A 144 -3.65 -18.55 12.60
C LEU A 144 -3.59 -19.12 14.02
N GLN A 145 -4.25 -20.26 14.28
CA GLN A 145 -4.19 -20.90 15.59
C GLN A 145 -2.80 -21.51 15.83
N HIS A 146 -2.19 -22.07 14.79
CA HIS A 146 -0.82 -22.57 14.86
C HIS A 146 0.18 -21.43 15.12
N LEU A 147 0.05 -20.30 14.43
CA LEU A 147 0.86 -19.11 14.64
C LEU A 147 0.73 -18.61 16.09
N LEU A 148 -0.50 -18.48 16.61
CA LEU A 148 -0.75 -18.11 18.00
C LEU A 148 -0.05 -19.05 18.98
N SER A 149 -0.10 -20.36 18.72
CA SER A 149 0.55 -21.36 19.57
C SER A 149 2.07 -21.23 19.57
N LYS A 150 2.69 -20.95 18.42
CA LYS A 150 4.14 -20.71 18.31
C LYS A 150 4.54 -19.41 19.01
N LEU A 151 3.79 -18.33 18.80
CA LEU A 151 4.05 -17.05 19.46
C LEU A 151 3.91 -17.16 20.97
N SER A 152 2.92 -17.90 21.48
CA SER A 152 2.70 -18.10 22.91
C SER A 152 3.84 -18.86 23.61
N GLN A 153 4.66 -19.61 22.86
CA GLN A 153 5.85 -20.28 23.41
C GLN A 153 7.01 -19.30 23.67
N CYS A 154 6.99 -18.12 23.04
CA CYS A 154 7.95 -17.07 23.32
C CYS A 154 7.68 -16.47 24.71
N LYS A 155 8.68 -16.44 25.59
CA LYS A 155 8.54 -15.97 26.99
C LYS A 155 7.87 -14.60 27.13
N HIS A 156 8.07 -13.70 26.18
CA HIS A 156 7.51 -12.34 26.19
C HIS A 156 6.07 -12.25 25.68
N LEU A 157 5.55 -13.32 25.07
CA LEU A 157 4.24 -13.37 24.41
C LEU A 157 3.32 -14.45 25.00
N ALA A 158 3.64 -14.98 26.19
CA ALA A 158 2.86 -16.04 26.84
C ALA A 158 1.39 -15.66 27.12
N ASN A 159 1.10 -14.36 27.25
CA ASN A 159 -0.25 -13.83 27.47
C ASN A 159 -0.87 -13.23 26.19
N LEU A 160 -0.30 -13.51 25.02
CA LEU A 160 -0.87 -13.07 23.75
C LEU A 160 -2.16 -13.84 23.50
N ASP A 161 -3.29 -13.15 23.47
CA ASP A 161 -4.56 -13.75 23.09
C ASP A 161 -4.83 -13.59 21.59
N ARG A 162 -5.91 -14.21 21.14
CA ARG A 162 -6.31 -14.21 19.73
C ARG A 162 -6.71 -12.82 19.24
N GLU A 163 -7.43 -12.06 20.06
CA GLU A 163 -7.96 -10.73 19.66
C GLU A 163 -6.81 -9.75 19.45
N LEU A 164 -5.86 -9.69 20.40
CA LEU A 164 -4.66 -8.88 20.29
C LEU A 164 -3.78 -9.32 19.11
N LEU A 165 -3.64 -10.62 18.87
CA LEU A 165 -2.91 -11.11 17.69
C LEU A 165 -3.59 -10.63 16.39
N GLN A 166 -4.92 -10.68 16.30
CA GLN A 166 -5.63 -10.18 15.11
C GLN A 166 -5.40 -8.69 14.89
N ASP A 167 -5.45 -7.87 15.95
CA ASP A 167 -5.14 -6.43 15.86
C ASP A 167 -3.71 -6.18 15.37
N ILE A 168 -2.75 -6.96 15.88
CA ILE A 168 -1.36 -6.88 15.43
C ILE A 168 -1.24 -7.32 13.97
N LEU A 169 -1.90 -8.41 13.56
CA LEU A 169 -1.87 -8.89 12.17
C LEU A 169 -2.51 -7.91 11.19
N ARG A 170 -3.59 -7.20 11.56
CA ARG A 170 -4.16 -6.12 10.75
C ARG A 170 -3.14 -5.00 10.52
N TYR A 171 -2.41 -4.63 11.56
CA TYR A 171 -1.32 -3.66 11.45
C TYR A 171 -0.18 -4.18 10.55
N LEU A 172 0.31 -5.40 10.79
CA LEU A 172 1.39 -6.01 10.02
C LEU A 172 1.00 -6.21 8.55
N HIS A 173 -0.27 -6.49 8.28
CA HIS A 173 -0.84 -6.54 6.95
C HIS A 173 -0.81 -5.16 6.27
N ARG A 174 -1.23 -4.11 6.97
CA ARG A 174 -1.24 -2.73 6.45
C ARG A 174 0.16 -2.24 6.06
N ILE A 175 1.20 -2.61 6.80
CA ILE A 175 2.60 -2.25 6.47
C ILE A 175 3.26 -3.23 5.47
N GLY A 176 2.55 -4.29 5.06
CA GLY A 176 3.02 -5.25 4.07
C GLY A 176 4.06 -6.26 4.57
N LEU A 177 4.24 -6.40 5.89
CA LEU A 177 5.12 -7.42 6.47
C LEU A 177 4.51 -8.82 6.28
N VAL A 178 3.20 -8.93 6.45
CA VAL A 178 2.42 -10.15 6.24
C VAL A 178 1.24 -9.88 5.31
N VAL A 179 0.60 -10.94 4.81
CA VAL A 179 -0.71 -10.84 4.17
C VAL A 179 -1.70 -11.70 4.94
N TRP A 180 -2.86 -11.13 5.28
CA TRP A 180 -3.93 -11.85 5.95
C TRP A 180 -5.27 -11.36 5.42
N TYR A 181 -6.06 -12.27 4.84
CA TYR A 181 -7.34 -11.95 4.23
C TYR A 181 -8.47 -12.26 5.21
N GLU A 182 -8.64 -11.39 6.19
CA GLU A 182 -9.66 -11.54 7.23
C GLU A 182 -11.10 -11.62 6.66
N GLU A 183 -11.38 -10.86 5.60
CA GLU A 183 -12.72 -10.79 5.00
C GLU A 183 -13.05 -11.99 4.09
N ILE A 184 -12.05 -12.79 3.70
CA ILE A 184 -12.25 -13.94 2.82
C ILE A 184 -12.37 -15.19 3.69
N LYS A 185 -13.61 -15.68 3.88
CA LYS A 185 -13.92 -16.85 4.74
C LYS A 185 -13.01 -18.08 4.55
N HIS A 186 -12.53 -18.32 3.33
CA HIS A 186 -11.68 -19.48 3.02
C HIS A 186 -10.21 -19.27 3.39
N LEU A 187 -9.81 -18.02 3.63
CA LEU A 187 -8.45 -17.60 3.95
C LEU A 187 -8.35 -16.93 5.33
N GLU A 188 -9.46 -16.76 6.06
CA GLU A 188 -9.50 -16.08 7.36
C GLU A 188 -8.59 -16.75 8.41
N SER A 189 -8.38 -18.06 8.30
CA SER A 189 -7.47 -18.81 9.17
C SER A 189 -6.04 -18.90 8.64
N THR A 190 -5.73 -18.37 7.45
CA THR A 190 -4.42 -18.51 6.81
C THR A 190 -3.67 -17.18 6.79
N VAL A 191 -2.50 -17.15 7.44
CA VAL A 191 -1.60 -15.99 7.46
C VAL A 191 -0.42 -16.25 6.54
N PHE A 192 -0.17 -15.36 5.59
CA PHE A 192 0.98 -15.40 4.70
C PHE A 192 2.11 -14.59 5.32
N LEU A 193 3.06 -15.29 5.96
CA LEU A 193 4.21 -14.69 6.64
C LEU A 193 5.29 -14.22 5.65
N GLN A 194 5.28 -14.72 4.42
CA GLN A 194 6.17 -14.31 3.34
C GLN A 194 5.36 -13.80 2.13
N PRO A 195 4.95 -12.52 2.11
CA PRO A 195 4.19 -11.95 1.00
C PRO A 195 4.87 -12.08 -0.37
N THR A 196 6.20 -12.12 -0.40
CA THR A 196 7.01 -12.30 -1.62
C THR A 196 6.72 -13.62 -2.35
N PHE A 197 6.44 -14.70 -1.62
CA PHE A 197 6.05 -15.98 -2.21
C PHE A 197 4.73 -15.84 -2.97
N LEU A 198 3.72 -15.23 -2.33
CA LEU A 198 2.41 -15.01 -2.93
C LEU A 198 2.51 -14.15 -4.20
N ILE A 199 3.28 -13.06 -4.15
CA ILE A 199 3.54 -12.20 -5.31
C ILE A 199 4.23 -12.99 -6.43
N THR A 200 5.20 -13.84 -6.11
CA THR A 200 5.93 -14.66 -7.09
C THR A 200 5.00 -15.69 -7.74
N MET A 201 4.17 -16.36 -6.95
CA MET A 201 3.17 -17.30 -7.45
C MET A 201 2.18 -16.63 -8.41
N PHE A 202 1.63 -15.46 -8.05
CA PHE A 202 0.75 -14.72 -8.95
C PHE A 202 1.46 -14.28 -10.24
N LYS A 203 2.71 -13.82 -10.14
CA LYS A 203 3.51 -13.48 -11.33
C LYS A 203 3.68 -14.68 -12.26
N LEU A 204 3.93 -15.87 -11.71
CA LEU A 204 4.08 -17.10 -12.49
C LEU A 204 2.77 -17.48 -13.20
N LEU A 205 1.64 -17.46 -12.49
CA LEU A 205 0.33 -17.79 -13.06
C LEU A 205 -0.08 -16.83 -14.18
N VAL A 206 0.06 -15.52 -13.94
CA VAL A 206 -0.28 -14.49 -14.93
C VAL A 206 0.62 -14.61 -16.17
N ARG A 207 1.94 -14.81 -15.98
CA ARG A 207 2.87 -14.99 -17.09
C ARG A 207 2.60 -16.27 -17.88
N TYR A 208 2.29 -17.38 -17.20
CA TYR A 208 1.94 -18.63 -17.86
C TYR A 208 0.73 -18.44 -18.78
N HIS A 209 -0.31 -17.78 -18.28
CA HIS A 209 -1.51 -17.50 -19.08
C HIS A 209 -1.23 -16.55 -20.26
N LEU A 210 -0.39 -15.52 -20.04
CA LEU A 210 0.05 -14.61 -21.12
C LEU A 210 0.80 -15.36 -22.24
N VAL A 211 1.69 -16.29 -21.88
CA VAL A 211 2.43 -17.10 -22.87
C VAL A 211 1.47 -17.98 -23.68
N GLN A 212 0.53 -18.66 -23.02
CA GLN A 212 -0.48 -19.47 -23.71
C GLN A 212 -1.38 -18.63 -24.65
N GLN A 213 -1.75 -17.42 -24.22
CA GLN A 213 -2.54 -16.51 -25.06
C GLN A 213 -1.76 -16.03 -26.28
N LEU A 214 -0.47 -15.70 -26.12
CA LEU A 214 0.40 -15.30 -27.23
C LEU A 214 0.63 -16.45 -28.23
N GLU A 215 0.83 -17.67 -27.75
CA GLU A 215 0.96 -18.87 -28.59
C GLU A 215 -0.33 -19.21 -29.34
N SER A 216 -1.50 -18.87 -28.79
CA SER A 216 -2.80 -19.11 -29.46
C SER A 216 -3.13 -18.10 -30.57
N ILE A 217 -2.38 -17.00 -30.67
CA ILE A 217 -2.58 -15.92 -31.65
C ILE A 217 -1.48 -15.94 -32.74
N SER A 218 -0.44 -16.77 -32.59
CA SER A 218 0.55 -17.08 -33.66
C SER A 218 0.15 -18.28 -34.50
#